data_AF-A0A6B1KLM6-F1
#
_entry.id   AF-A0A6B1KLM6-F1
#
_cell.length_a   1.000
_cell.length_b   1.000
_cell.length_c   1.000
_cell.angle_alpha   90.00
_cell.angle_beta   90.00
_cell.angle_gamma   90.00
#
_symmetry.space_group_name_H-M   'P 1'
#
loop_
_entity.id
_entity.type
_entity.pdbx_description
1 polymer ?
#
loop_
_entity_poly.entity_id
_entity_poly.type
_entity_poly.pdbx_seq_one_letter_code
_entity_poly.pdbx_strand_id
1 'polypeptide(L)'
;MKQTAAAVALAASALLVSACSSGTTSDATKNAADGRPIVNKENWPKRIPTSGLTKDLSLPLEAYMASYEEQVTVEQAANDLQQSCMKDYGIDLTLPRAGANPPPSDNDANIERRYGITDRAEAEKYGYELPPALQEHTEQAMPDLSEVEVEVLTGHTKPEPPKAPTGVRTGERLAAPGQGVKPARAEYNGKKLKTGGCVGWSKEQLGLKEVGPTFVAQLAGDSLMQSMKDDKVIKATAAWSSCMDGKGHKGLADPYKAMDQGVTNDGKPSRESIALAVDDIDCKKQTDLVKIWFGVESAIQDKQIADNKSRLTGIKEQHGKEVAAARKQMAASDQ
;
A
#
# COMPACT_ATOMS: atom_id res chain seq x y z
N MET A 1 7.19 25.46 16.92
CA MET A 1 7.98 24.27 16.56
C MET A 1 7.39 23.06 17.26
N LYS A 2 6.52 22.31 16.59
CA LYS A 2 6.02 21.01 17.03
C LYS A 2 6.05 20.13 15.78
N GLN A 3 6.99 19.17 15.74
CA GLN A 3 7.04 18.16 14.69
C GLN A 3 5.90 17.18 14.95
N THR A 4 4.92 17.16 14.06
CA THR A 4 3.91 16.10 13.99
C THR A 4 4.47 14.99 13.13
N ALA A 5 4.85 13.87 13.76
CA ALA A 5 5.28 12.67 13.08
C ALA A 5 4.10 12.07 12.31
N ALA A 6 4.23 11.95 10.99
CA ALA A 6 3.33 11.15 10.17
C ALA A 6 3.64 9.67 10.44
N ALA A 7 2.65 8.93 10.92
CA ALA A 7 2.75 7.50 11.13
C ALA A 7 2.65 6.77 9.79
N VAL A 8 3.74 6.13 9.38
CA VAL A 8 3.81 5.24 8.22
C VAL A 8 3.27 3.88 8.65
N ALA A 9 2.17 3.45 8.03
CA ALA A 9 1.64 2.10 8.20
C ALA A 9 2.47 1.12 7.36
N LEU A 10 3.54 0.57 7.95
CA LEU A 10 4.15 -0.67 7.49
C LEU A 10 3.16 -1.80 7.77
N ALA A 11 2.59 -2.38 6.72
CA ALA A 11 1.77 -3.58 6.82
C ALA A 11 2.67 -4.77 7.21
N ALA A 12 2.89 -4.95 8.51
CA ALA A 12 3.47 -6.15 9.07
C ALA A 12 2.36 -7.18 9.28
N SER A 13 2.36 -8.24 8.47
CA SER A 13 1.46 -9.39 8.61
C SER A 13 1.65 -10.06 9.98
N ALA A 14 0.60 -10.08 10.79
CA ALA A 14 0.61 -10.60 12.15
C ALA A 14 0.33 -12.11 12.19
N LEU A 15 1.19 -12.86 12.91
CA LEU A 15 1.06 -14.28 13.21
C LEU A 15 0.00 -14.52 14.30
N LEU A 16 -0.87 -15.52 14.11
CA LEU A 16 -1.80 -16.00 15.12
C LEU A 16 -1.31 -17.35 15.67
N VAL A 17 -1.26 -17.48 17.00
CA VAL A 17 -1.06 -18.77 17.69
C VAL A 17 -2.40 -19.19 18.26
N SER A 18 -3.05 -20.16 17.63
CA SER A 18 -4.15 -20.92 18.21
C SER A 18 -3.61 -22.23 18.78
N ALA A 19 -3.61 -22.35 20.10
CA ALA A 19 -3.33 -23.61 20.79
C ALA A 19 -4.53 -24.55 20.63
N CYS A 20 -4.35 -25.66 19.90
CA CYS A 20 -5.19 -26.86 20.01
C CYS A 20 -4.41 -28.12 19.62
N SER A 21 -4.41 -29.06 20.57
CA SER A 21 -4.21 -30.52 20.53
C SER A 21 -3.62 -31.20 19.28
N SER A 22 -2.62 -32.04 19.55
CA SER A 22 -1.95 -32.97 18.63
C SER A 22 -2.92 -33.79 17.76
N GLY A 23 -2.76 -33.65 16.44
CA GLY A 23 -3.33 -34.52 15.42
C GLY A 23 -2.46 -34.46 14.18
N THR A 24 -1.72 -35.53 13.93
CA THR A 24 -0.80 -35.67 12.80
C THR A 24 -1.58 -35.78 11.48
N THR A 25 -1.60 -34.73 10.67
CA THR A 25 -1.85 -34.81 9.22
C THR A 25 -1.21 -33.62 8.51
N SER A 26 -0.39 -33.94 7.50
CA SER A 26 0.25 -33.01 6.58
C SER A 26 -0.80 -32.25 5.76
N ASP A 27 -1.20 -31.05 6.17
CA ASP A 27 -2.03 -30.15 5.38
C ASP A 27 -1.13 -29.28 4.47
N ALA A 28 -0.62 -29.91 3.41
CA ALA A 28 -0.19 -29.19 2.24
C ALA A 28 -1.43 -28.65 1.52
N THR A 29 -1.48 -27.33 1.33
CA THR A 29 -2.42 -26.61 0.44
C THR A 29 -3.91 -26.84 0.68
N LYS A 30 -4.49 -26.09 1.63
CA LYS A 30 -5.88 -25.63 1.46
C LYS A 30 -5.90 -24.61 0.33
N ASN A 31 -5.97 -25.12 -0.89
CA ASN A 31 -6.31 -24.33 -2.07
C ASN A 31 -7.63 -23.59 -1.80
N ALA A 32 -7.70 -22.36 -2.30
CA ALA A 32 -8.92 -21.59 -2.45
C ALA A 32 -10.08 -22.50 -2.86
N ALA A 33 -11.11 -22.57 -2.02
CA ALA A 33 -12.25 -23.49 -2.18
C ALA A 33 -13.04 -23.30 -3.48
N ASP A 34 -12.70 -22.29 -4.29
CA ASP A 34 -13.52 -21.82 -5.42
C ASP A 34 -12.80 -21.88 -6.78
N GLY A 35 -11.56 -22.39 -6.84
CA GLY A 35 -10.79 -22.51 -8.10
C GLY A 35 -10.36 -21.18 -8.74
N ARG A 36 -10.52 -20.05 -8.04
CA ARG A 36 -10.05 -18.72 -8.50
C ARG A 36 -8.53 -18.59 -8.30
N PRO A 37 -7.83 -17.88 -9.20
CA PRO A 37 -6.40 -17.61 -9.00
C PRO A 37 -6.20 -16.72 -7.76
N ILE A 38 -5.19 -17.05 -6.94
CA ILE A 38 -4.82 -16.26 -5.74
C ILE A 38 -4.48 -14.81 -6.11
N VAL A 39 -3.85 -14.61 -7.27
CA VAL A 39 -3.52 -13.30 -7.81
C VAL A 39 -4.36 -13.08 -9.07
N ASN A 40 -5.23 -12.08 -9.01
CA ASN A 40 -6.04 -11.62 -10.14
C ASN A 40 -5.52 -10.24 -10.59
N LYS A 41 -4.81 -10.20 -11.72
CA LYS A 41 -4.19 -8.97 -12.23
C LYS A 41 -5.19 -8.01 -12.87
N GLU A 42 -6.36 -8.50 -13.25
CA GLU A 42 -7.44 -7.68 -13.78
C GLU A 42 -7.95 -6.68 -12.74
N ASN A 43 -7.84 -7.03 -11.45
CA ASN A 43 -8.18 -6.18 -10.31
C ASN A 43 -7.06 -5.22 -9.89
N TRP A 44 -5.88 -5.28 -10.51
CA TRP A 44 -4.80 -4.37 -10.17
C TRP A 44 -5.13 -2.94 -10.63
N PRO A 45 -4.77 -1.93 -9.82
CA PRO A 45 -4.99 -0.54 -10.18
C PRO A 45 -4.30 -0.20 -11.50
N LYS A 46 -4.93 0.67 -12.28
CA LYS A 46 -4.33 1.18 -13.51
C LYS A 46 -3.36 2.29 -13.15
N ARG A 47 -2.21 2.32 -13.81
CA ARG A 47 -1.20 3.39 -13.64
C ARG A 47 -1.76 4.79 -13.92
N ILE A 48 -2.69 4.90 -14.86
CA ILE A 48 -3.39 6.14 -15.17
C ILE A 48 -4.88 5.85 -14.98
N PRO A 49 -5.62 6.67 -14.21
CA PRO A 49 -7.06 6.48 -14.02
C PRO A 49 -7.79 6.50 -15.36
N THR A 50 -8.70 5.54 -15.55
CA THR A 50 -9.46 5.39 -16.80
C THR A 50 -10.85 6.02 -16.74
N SER A 51 -11.25 6.55 -15.59
CA SER A 51 -12.60 7.04 -15.31
C SER A 51 -12.60 8.15 -14.25
N GLY A 52 -13.78 8.69 -13.93
CA GLY A 52 -13.93 9.82 -13.03
C GLY A 52 -13.36 11.15 -13.53
N LEU A 53 -13.33 12.14 -12.64
CA LEU A 53 -12.77 13.47 -12.91
C LEU A 53 -11.23 13.49 -13.00
N THR A 54 -10.57 12.40 -12.58
CA THR A 54 -9.12 12.19 -12.69
C THR A 54 -8.73 11.35 -13.89
N LYS A 55 -9.69 11.01 -14.76
CA LYS A 55 -9.42 10.27 -16.00
C LYS A 55 -8.28 10.93 -16.79
N ASP A 56 -7.33 10.11 -17.22
CA ASP A 56 -6.16 10.50 -18.00
C ASP A 56 -5.20 11.48 -17.28
N LEU A 57 -5.37 11.72 -15.96
CA LEU A 57 -4.48 12.55 -15.17
C LEU A 57 -3.34 11.71 -14.57
N SER A 58 -2.15 12.28 -14.57
CA SER A 58 -0.99 11.75 -13.84
C SER A 58 -0.14 12.93 -13.35
N LEU A 59 0.24 12.89 -12.09
CA LEU A 59 1.06 13.90 -11.45
C LEU A 59 2.54 13.76 -11.85
N PRO A 60 3.29 14.87 -11.98
CA PRO A 60 4.69 14.82 -12.44
C PRO A 60 5.61 13.88 -11.64
N LEU A 61 5.44 13.77 -10.31
CA LEU A 61 6.26 12.90 -9.46
C LEU A 61 5.99 11.41 -9.67
N GLU A 62 4.83 11.02 -10.21
CA GLU A 62 4.52 9.61 -10.48
C GLU A 62 5.49 8.98 -11.49
N ALA A 63 6.16 9.79 -12.31
CA ALA A 63 7.24 9.34 -13.20
C ALA A 63 8.48 8.79 -12.46
N TYR A 64 8.55 8.97 -11.15
CA TYR A 64 9.61 8.55 -10.23
C TYR A 64 9.10 7.60 -9.13
N MET A 65 7.83 7.23 -9.15
CA MET A 65 7.23 6.24 -8.24
C MET A 65 7.19 4.87 -8.90
N ALA A 66 7.29 3.82 -8.09
CA ALA A 66 7.10 2.44 -8.54
C ALA A 66 5.61 2.17 -8.78
N SER A 67 5.27 1.57 -9.93
CA SER A 67 3.90 1.08 -10.13
C SER A 67 3.61 -0.11 -9.22
N TYR A 68 2.33 -0.42 -8.99
CA TYR A 68 1.95 -1.57 -8.18
C TYR A 68 2.49 -2.88 -8.77
N GLU A 69 2.41 -3.02 -10.10
CA GLU A 69 2.98 -4.17 -10.81
C GLU A 69 4.49 -4.31 -10.60
N GLU A 70 5.24 -3.20 -10.62
CA GLU A 70 6.68 -3.23 -10.38
C GLU A 70 6.99 -3.64 -8.93
N GLN A 71 6.23 -3.12 -7.96
CA GLN A 71 6.35 -3.50 -6.56
C GLN A 71 6.11 -5.00 -6.36
N VAL A 72 5.01 -5.54 -6.91
CA VAL A 72 4.68 -6.97 -6.85
C VAL A 72 5.76 -7.82 -7.53
N THR A 73 6.32 -7.36 -8.64
CA THR A 73 7.40 -8.06 -9.34
C THR A 73 8.64 -8.20 -8.46
N VAL A 74 9.06 -7.11 -7.81
CA VAL A 74 10.21 -7.12 -6.89
C VAL A 74 9.93 -7.98 -5.66
N GLU A 75 8.74 -7.86 -5.06
CA GLU A 75 8.34 -8.65 -3.90
C GLU A 75 8.30 -10.15 -4.21
N GLN A 76 7.67 -10.55 -5.32
CA GLN A 76 7.59 -11.95 -5.70
C GLN A 76 8.98 -12.55 -5.97
N ALA A 77 9.85 -11.83 -6.69
CA ALA A 77 11.22 -12.28 -6.93
C ALA A 77 12.02 -12.45 -5.63
N ALA A 78 11.82 -11.54 -4.66
CA ALA A 78 12.44 -11.63 -3.35
C ALA A 78 11.90 -12.85 -2.57
N ASN A 79 10.60 -13.11 -2.61
CA ASN A 79 9.98 -14.27 -1.97
C ASN A 79 10.48 -15.59 -2.57
N ASP A 80 10.64 -15.67 -3.89
CA ASP A 80 11.16 -16.86 -4.56
C ASP A 80 12.62 -17.14 -4.15
N LEU A 81 13.45 -16.10 -4.10
CA LEU A 81 14.83 -16.18 -3.59
C LEU A 81 14.87 -16.61 -2.12
N GLN A 82 14.02 -16.04 -1.27
CA GLN A 82 13.94 -16.40 0.14
C GLN A 82 13.61 -17.88 0.31
N GLN A 83 12.61 -18.40 -0.40
CA GLN A 83 12.24 -19.82 -0.35
C GLN A 83 13.40 -20.72 -0.82
N SER A 84 14.10 -20.34 -1.90
CA SER A 84 15.31 -21.05 -2.35
C SER A 84 16.41 -21.06 -1.29
N CYS A 85 16.66 -19.92 -0.63
CA CYS A 85 17.65 -19.82 0.44
C CYS A 85 17.26 -20.66 1.66
N MET A 86 15.99 -20.66 2.07
CA MET A 86 15.52 -21.49 3.18
C MET A 86 15.72 -22.98 2.89
N LYS A 87 15.48 -23.39 1.64
CA LYS A 87 15.72 -24.77 1.18
C LYS A 87 17.18 -25.18 1.28
N ASP A 88 18.14 -24.26 1.07
CA ASP A 88 19.56 -24.53 1.30
C ASP A 88 19.89 -24.89 2.76
N TYR A 89 19.08 -24.44 3.71
CA TYR A 89 19.18 -24.80 5.13
C TYR A 89 18.34 -26.03 5.50
N GLY A 90 17.66 -26.65 4.53
CA GLY A 90 16.79 -27.82 4.73
C GLY A 90 15.39 -27.47 5.24
N ILE A 91 14.98 -26.20 5.13
CA ILE A 91 13.64 -25.74 5.52
C ILE A 91 12.80 -25.56 4.26
N ASP A 92 11.71 -26.32 4.17
CA ASP A 92 10.71 -26.14 3.12
C ASP A 92 9.71 -25.06 3.56
N LEU A 93 9.84 -23.87 2.97
CA LEU A 93 9.01 -22.73 3.29
C LEU A 93 8.23 -22.33 2.04
N THR A 94 6.91 -22.19 2.19
CA THR A 94 6.05 -21.54 1.19
C THR A 94 5.65 -20.16 1.69
N LEU A 95 6.03 -19.11 0.97
CA LEU A 95 5.63 -17.75 1.27
C LEU A 95 4.34 -17.36 0.51
N PRO A 96 3.52 -16.45 1.05
CA PRO A 96 2.38 -15.90 0.33
C PRO A 96 2.77 -15.31 -1.03
N ARG A 97 1.88 -15.45 -2.01
CA ARG A 97 2.03 -14.82 -3.32
C ARG A 97 1.83 -13.31 -3.19
N ALA A 98 2.78 -12.55 -3.73
CA ALA A 98 2.66 -11.11 -3.82
C ALA A 98 1.55 -10.73 -4.82
N GLY A 99 0.89 -9.59 -4.60
CA GLY A 99 -0.12 -9.09 -5.54
C GLY A 99 -1.56 -9.62 -5.36
N ALA A 100 -1.81 -10.43 -4.33
CA ALA A 100 -3.13 -11.03 -4.08
C ALA A 100 -4.19 -10.04 -3.55
N ASN A 101 -3.73 -8.91 -2.99
CA ASN A 101 -4.56 -7.89 -2.36
C ASN A 101 -4.12 -6.50 -2.85
N PRO A 102 -4.57 -6.06 -4.04
CA PRO A 102 -4.18 -4.77 -4.61
C PRO A 102 -4.75 -3.59 -3.81
N PRO A 103 -3.97 -2.51 -3.62
CA PRO A 103 -4.47 -1.25 -3.12
C PRO A 103 -5.39 -0.58 -4.16
N PRO A 104 -6.21 0.41 -3.75
CA PRO A 104 -7.10 1.13 -4.66
C PRO A 104 -6.40 2.05 -5.67
N SER A 105 -5.10 2.29 -5.54
CA SER A 105 -4.31 3.13 -6.45
C SER A 105 -2.96 2.49 -6.75
N ASP A 106 -2.40 2.80 -7.91
CA ASP A 106 -1.15 2.22 -8.42
C ASP A 106 0.08 2.60 -7.57
N ASN A 107 0.06 3.76 -6.94
CA ASN A 107 1.18 4.28 -6.17
C ASN A 107 0.74 5.29 -5.09
N ASP A 108 1.70 5.75 -4.28
CA ASP A 108 1.46 6.65 -3.14
C ASP A 108 0.89 8.04 -3.52
N ALA A 109 0.90 8.43 -4.80
CA ALA A 109 0.20 9.64 -5.24
C ALA A 109 -1.32 9.51 -5.09
N ASN A 110 -1.86 8.28 -5.11
CA ASN A 110 -3.28 8.00 -4.89
C ASN A 110 -4.20 8.88 -5.75
N ILE A 111 -3.85 9.11 -7.02
CA ILE A 111 -4.45 10.15 -7.86
C ILE A 111 -5.98 10.03 -7.97
N GLU A 112 -6.52 8.81 -7.96
CA GLU A 112 -7.95 8.48 -8.01
C GLU A 112 -8.75 9.10 -6.86
N ARG A 113 -8.15 9.13 -5.66
CA ARG A 113 -8.78 9.64 -4.42
C ARG A 113 -8.04 10.84 -3.81
N ARG A 114 -7.04 11.38 -4.50
CA ARG A 114 -6.18 12.46 -4.01
C ARG A 114 -6.94 13.73 -3.65
N TYR A 115 -7.96 14.07 -4.44
CA TYR A 115 -8.83 15.24 -4.24
C TYR A 115 -10.24 14.84 -3.74
N GLY A 116 -10.31 13.74 -3.00
CA GLY A 116 -11.54 13.03 -2.66
C GLY A 116 -12.00 12.08 -3.77
N ILE A 117 -13.19 11.50 -3.63
CA ILE A 117 -13.76 10.63 -4.68
C ILE A 117 -14.01 11.42 -5.97
N THR A 118 -13.82 10.79 -7.12
CA THR A 118 -13.92 11.46 -8.43
C THR A 118 -14.72 10.68 -9.47
N ASP A 119 -15.03 9.41 -9.21
CA ASP A 119 -15.78 8.56 -10.13
C ASP A 119 -17.28 8.52 -9.80
N ARG A 120 -18.08 9.09 -10.72
CA ARG A 120 -19.53 9.18 -10.53
C ARG A 120 -20.21 7.81 -10.54
N ALA A 121 -19.75 6.89 -11.39
CA ALA A 121 -20.35 5.56 -11.51
C ALA A 121 -20.05 4.69 -10.29
N GLU A 122 -18.87 4.88 -9.67
CA GLU A 122 -18.58 4.27 -8.37
C GLU A 122 -19.40 4.91 -7.25
N ALA A 123 -19.49 6.25 -7.20
CA ALA A 123 -20.27 6.95 -6.19
C ALA A 123 -21.75 6.56 -6.19
N GLU A 124 -22.35 6.35 -7.36
CA GLU A 124 -23.73 5.89 -7.48
C GLU A 124 -23.97 4.49 -6.89
N LYS A 125 -22.92 3.65 -6.82
CA LYS A 125 -23.02 2.26 -6.33
C LYS A 125 -22.55 2.11 -4.89
N TYR A 126 -21.48 2.82 -4.54
CA TYR A 126 -20.70 2.60 -3.33
C TYR A 126 -20.58 3.85 -2.46
N GLY A 127 -21.11 4.99 -2.88
CA GLY A 127 -20.95 6.24 -2.15
C GLY A 127 -19.46 6.57 -1.98
N TYR A 128 -19.02 6.71 -0.73
CA TYR A 128 -17.61 6.93 -0.39
C TYR A 128 -16.81 5.63 -0.16
N GLU A 129 -17.48 4.49 -0.08
CA GLU A 129 -16.84 3.20 0.13
C GLU A 129 -15.99 2.79 -1.09
N LEU A 130 -15.08 1.86 -0.85
CA LEU A 130 -14.39 1.18 -1.93
C LEU A 130 -15.32 0.15 -2.59
N PRO A 131 -15.18 -0.09 -3.90
CA PRO A 131 -15.83 -1.24 -4.55
C PRO A 131 -15.50 -2.56 -3.81
N PRO A 132 -16.43 -3.53 -3.73
CA PRO A 132 -16.20 -4.80 -3.03
C PRO A 132 -14.91 -5.53 -3.44
N ALA A 133 -14.54 -5.47 -4.73
CA ALA A 133 -13.30 -6.07 -5.23
C ALA A 133 -12.00 -5.50 -4.60
N LEU A 134 -12.06 -4.31 -4.01
CA LEU A 134 -10.97 -3.65 -3.29
C LEU A 134 -11.14 -3.71 -1.76
N GLN A 135 -12.28 -4.19 -1.27
CA GLN A 135 -12.54 -4.45 0.16
C GLN A 135 -12.29 -5.92 0.53
N GLU A 136 -12.52 -6.84 -0.41
CA GLU A 136 -12.28 -8.26 -0.23
C GLU A 136 -10.78 -8.53 -0.16
N HIS A 137 -10.38 -9.28 0.87
CA HIS A 137 -9.01 -9.76 1.01
C HIS A 137 -8.95 -11.25 0.66
N THR A 138 -8.07 -11.59 -0.28
CA THR A 138 -7.66 -12.97 -0.51
C THR A 138 -6.83 -13.43 0.68
N GLU A 139 -7.43 -14.27 1.52
CA GLU A 139 -6.72 -14.92 2.62
C GLU A 139 -5.69 -15.91 2.06
N GLN A 140 -4.47 -15.79 2.55
CA GLN A 140 -3.39 -16.73 2.27
C GLN A 140 -2.89 -17.29 3.58
N ALA A 141 -2.59 -18.60 3.61
CA ALA A 141 -2.00 -19.22 4.78
C ALA A 141 -0.65 -18.56 5.08
N MET A 142 -0.54 -17.97 6.26
CA MET A 142 0.73 -17.50 6.79
C MET A 142 1.42 -18.69 7.49
N PRO A 143 2.67 -19.03 7.14
CA PRO A 143 3.37 -20.12 7.81
C PRO A 143 3.65 -19.75 9.28
N ASP A 144 3.31 -20.62 10.22
CA ASP A 144 3.75 -20.48 11.61
C ASP A 144 5.20 -20.95 11.72
N LEU A 145 6.11 -19.97 11.70
CA LEU A 145 7.54 -20.22 11.75
C LEU A 145 7.99 -20.48 13.19
N SER A 146 8.73 -21.57 13.39
CA SER A 146 9.51 -21.81 14.59
C SER A 146 10.56 -20.71 14.81
N GLU A 147 11.11 -20.64 16.02
CA GLU A 147 12.16 -19.65 16.34
C GLU A 147 13.36 -19.74 15.39
N VAL A 148 13.78 -20.96 15.06
CA VAL A 148 14.93 -21.19 14.16
C VAL A 148 14.62 -20.80 12.72
N GLU A 149 13.39 -21.03 12.24
CA GLU A 149 13.00 -20.64 10.89
C GLU A 149 12.95 -19.11 10.76
N VAL A 150 12.49 -18.40 11.80
CA VAL A 150 12.55 -16.93 11.83
C VAL A 150 14.00 -16.43 11.83
N GLU A 151 14.89 -17.09 12.58
CA GLU A 151 16.32 -16.77 12.59
C GLU A 151 16.99 -16.96 11.23
N VAL A 152 16.73 -18.08 10.55
CA VAL A 152 17.28 -18.36 9.21
C VAL A 152 16.71 -17.37 8.18
N LEU A 153 15.40 -17.10 8.25
CA LEU A 153 14.73 -16.19 7.32
C LEU A 153 15.20 -14.75 7.48
N THR A 154 15.25 -14.24 8.72
CA THR A 154 15.41 -12.80 9.00
C THR A 154 16.80 -12.41 9.53
N GLY A 155 17.62 -13.38 9.92
CA GLY A 155 18.88 -13.14 10.62
C GLY A 155 18.73 -12.65 12.06
N HIS A 156 17.51 -12.68 12.61
CA HIS A 156 17.19 -12.23 13.96
C HIS A 156 16.25 -13.19 14.68
N THR A 157 16.27 -13.19 16.01
CA THR A 157 15.37 -14.02 16.82
C THR A 157 13.91 -13.63 16.62
N LYS A 158 12.98 -14.59 16.78
CA LYS A 158 11.54 -14.31 16.75
C LYS A 158 11.20 -13.21 17.76
N PRO A 159 10.52 -12.12 17.35
CA PRO A 159 10.18 -11.04 18.26
C PRO A 159 9.25 -11.53 19.37
N GLU A 160 9.41 -10.96 20.57
CA GLU A 160 8.46 -11.22 21.66
C GLU A 160 7.10 -10.58 21.32
N PRO A 161 5.97 -11.26 21.59
CA PRO A 161 4.67 -10.64 21.42
C PRO A 161 4.58 -9.38 22.28
N PRO A 162 4.04 -8.27 21.75
CA PRO A 162 3.85 -7.07 22.56
C PRO A 162 2.97 -7.41 23.77
N LYS A 163 3.38 -6.97 24.96
CA LYS A 163 2.52 -7.05 26.16
C LYS A 163 1.27 -6.23 25.89
N ALA A 164 0.09 -6.85 25.99
CA ALA A 164 -1.17 -6.13 25.88
C ALA A 164 -1.20 -4.98 26.91
N PRO A 165 -1.47 -3.73 26.51
CA PRO A 165 -1.65 -2.65 27.46
C PRO A 165 -2.79 -2.98 28.43
N THR A 166 -2.62 -2.66 29.71
CA THR A 166 -3.71 -2.78 30.70
C THR A 166 -4.88 -1.88 30.28
N GLY A 167 -6.03 -2.47 29.97
CA GLY A 167 -7.26 -1.73 29.63
C GLY A 167 -7.75 -1.85 28.17
N VAL A 168 -7.08 -2.64 27.32
CA VAL A 168 -7.54 -2.89 25.93
C VAL A 168 -8.73 -3.86 25.92
N ARG A 169 -9.77 -3.53 25.16
CA ARG A 169 -10.93 -4.42 24.95
C ARG A 169 -10.53 -5.59 24.04
N THR A 170 -11.10 -6.77 24.29
CA THR A 170 -11.01 -7.91 23.38
C THR A 170 -11.43 -7.50 21.96
N GLY A 171 -10.50 -7.50 21.00
CA GLY A 171 -10.76 -7.24 19.58
C GLY A 171 -9.98 -6.08 18.94
N GLU A 172 -9.28 -5.22 19.69
CA GLU A 172 -8.42 -4.18 19.10
C GLU A 172 -7.08 -4.77 18.61
N ARG A 173 -6.75 -4.57 17.33
CA ARG A 173 -5.45 -4.95 16.76
C ARG A 173 -4.37 -3.99 17.25
N LEU A 174 -3.43 -4.48 18.04
CA LEU A 174 -2.23 -3.74 18.40
C LEU A 174 -1.14 -4.01 17.34
N ALA A 175 -0.94 -3.08 16.41
CA ALA A 175 0.24 -3.09 15.54
C ALA A 175 1.38 -2.38 16.28
N ALA A 176 2.19 -3.15 17.01
CA ALA A 176 3.41 -2.67 17.64
C ALA A 176 4.62 -3.43 17.08
N PRO A 177 5.77 -2.77 16.83
CA PRO A 177 6.97 -3.49 16.45
C PRO A 177 7.33 -4.47 17.56
N GLY A 178 7.61 -5.70 17.15
CA GLY A 178 8.08 -6.74 18.05
C GLY A 178 9.30 -6.26 18.84
N GLN A 179 9.30 -6.47 20.15
CA GLN A 179 10.42 -6.10 21.01
C GLN A 179 11.36 -7.29 21.21
N GLY A 180 12.56 -7.02 21.72
CA GLY A 180 13.49 -8.07 22.16
C GLY A 180 14.21 -8.83 21.04
N VAL A 181 14.18 -8.35 19.80
CA VAL A 181 14.94 -8.93 18.67
C VAL A 181 16.44 -8.88 18.92
N LYS A 182 17.10 -10.02 18.82
CA LYS A 182 18.56 -10.19 18.92
C LYS A 182 19.09 -10.77 17.61
N PRO A 183 20.40 -10.63 17.33
CA PRO A 183 21.02 -11.35 16.21
C PRO A 183 20.75 -12.85 16.31
N ALA A 184 20.50 -13.50 15.17
CA ALA A 184 20.34 -14.95 15.09
C ALA A 184 21.61 -15.70 15.49
N ARG A 185 21.46 -17.01 15.71
CA ARG A 185 22.60 -17.94 15.80
C ARG A 185 23.53 -17.79 14.59
N ALA A 186 24.82 -18.08 14.79
CA ALA A 186 25.80 -17.97 13.70
C ALA A 186 25.60 -19.03 12.61
N GLU A 187 25.13 -20.23 12.98
CA GLU A 187 25.04 -21.40 12.10
C GLU A 187 23.78 -22.23 12.38
N TYR A 188 23.29 -22.90 11.35
CA TYR A 188 22.19 -23.86 11.43
C TYR A 188 22.45 -25.02 10.45
N ASN A 189 22.19 -26.26 10.88
CA ASN A 189 22.47 -27.48 10.10
C ASN A 189 23.90 -27.53 9.53
N GLY A 190 24.88 -27.12 10.33
CA GLY A 190 26.31 -27.11 9.95
C GLY A 190 26.66 -26.08 8.87
N LYS A 191 25.77 -25.14 8.57
CA LYS A 191 25.98 -24.05 7.60
C LYS A 191 25.90 -22.70 8.32
N LYS A 192 26.84 -21.82 8.03
CA LYS A 192 26.79 -20.42 8.47
C LYS A 192 25.53 -19.75 7.92
N LEU A 193 24.82 -19.01 8.76
CA LEU A 193 23.67 -18.20 8.32
C LEU A 193 24.13 -17.08 7.40
N LYS A 194 23.32 -16.75 6.39
CA LYS A 194 23.53 -15.55 5.57
C LYS A 194 23.43 -14.31 6.45
N THR A 195 24.25 -13.30 6.14
CA THR A 195 24.14 -11.99 6.81
C THR A 195 22.74 -11.42 6.57
N GLY A 196 22.02 -11.09 7.65
CA GLY A 196 20.63 -10.62 7.55
C GLY A 196 19.62 -11.71 7.16
N GLY A 197 19.99 -12.99 7.25
CA GLY A 197 19.15 -14.12 6.87
C GLY A 197 18.85 -14.18 5.37
N CYS A 198 17.91 -15.05 5.00
CA CYS A 198 17.44 -15.17 3.62
C CYS A 198 16.78 -13.89 3.08
N VAL A 199 16.18 -13.08 3.95
CA VAL A 199 15.66 -11.74 3.60
C VAL A 199 16.80 -10.82 3.18
N GLY A 200 17.83 -10.65 4.02
CA GLY A 200 18.99 -9.82 3.68
C GLY A 200 19.71 -10.29 2.42
N TRP A 201 19.90 -11.61 2.28
CA TRP A 201 20.51 -12.22 1.11
C TRP A 201 19.71 -11.98 -0.17
N SER A 202 18.38 -12.16 -0.15
CA SER A 202 17.53 -11.93 -1.35
C SER A 202 17.55 -10.47 -1.80
N LYS A 203 17.54 -9.52 -0.84
CA LYS A 203 17.72 -8.09 -1.13
C LYS A 203 19.06 -7.81 -1.82
N GLU A 204 20.14 -8.43 -1.33
CA GLU A 204 21.47 -8.32 -1.94
C GLU A 204 21.48 -8.87 -3.38
N GLN A 205 20.88 -10.04 -3.61
CA GLN A 205 20.80 -10.64 -4.96
C GLN A 205 20.07 -9.75 -5.97
N LEU A 206 19.00 -9.08 -5.53
CA LEU A 206 18.21 -8.16 -6.37
C LEU A 206 18.81 -6.74 -6.41
N GLY A 207 19.84 -6.46 -5.62
CA GLY A 207 20.45 -5.14 -5.52
C GLY A 207 19.51 -4.08 -4.92
N LEU A 208 18.56 -4.49 -4.07
CA LEU A 208 17.55 -3.59 -3.49
C LEU A 208 18.22 -2.59 -2.55
N LYS A 209 17.91 -1.31 -2.76
CA LYS A 209 18.33 -0.22 -1.86
C LYS A 209 17.09 0.39 -1.23
N GLU A 210 17.08 0.47 0.09
CA GLU A 210 16.00 1.10 0.88
C GLU A 210 15.88 2.63 0.67
N VAL A 211 16.67 3.21 -0.24
CA VAL A 211 16.84 4.65 -0.39
C VAL A 211 16.08 5.12 -1.63
N GLY A 212 14.90 5.72 -1.45
CA GLY A 212 14.21 6.38 -2.56
C GLY A 212 12.70 6.54 -2.41
N PRO A 213 11.92 5.45 -2.24
CA PRO A 213 10.46 5.49 -2.28
C PRO A 213 9.87 6.49 -1.28
N THR A 214 10.39 6.50 -0.05
CA THR A 214 9.96 7.42 1.02
C THR A 214 10.16 8.89 0.67
N PHE A 215 11.20 9.22 -0.11
CA PHE A 215 11.47 10.60 -0.50
C PHE A 215 10.49 11.11 -1.56
N VAL A 216 10.17 10.29 -2.57
CA VAL A 216 9.21 10.67 -3.62
C VAL A 216 7.81 10.79 -3.02
N ALA A 217 7.41 9.86 -2.16
CA ALA A 217 6.16 9.92 -1.41
C ALA A 217 6.08 11.18 -0.52
N GLN A 218 7.18 11.55 0.15
CA GLN A 218 7.24 12.78 0.93
C GLN A 218 7.02 14.03 0.06
N LEU A 219 7.71 14.13 -1.09
CA LEU A 219 7.53 15.27 -2.01
C LEU A 219 6.09 15.37 -2.49
N ALA A 220 5.45 14.23 -2.82
CA ALA A 220 4.05 14.20 -3.20
C ALA A 220 3.14 14.64 -2.04
N GLY A 221 3.35 14.16 -0.81
CA GLY A 221 2.60 14.64 0.35
C GLY A 221 2.75 16.16 0.56
N ASP A 222 3.97 16.68 0.43
CA ASP A 222 4.27 18.09 0.55
C ASP A 222 3.60 18.94 -0.55
N SER A 223 3.54 18.45 -1.80
CA SER A 223 2.90 19.18 -2.90
C SER A 223 1.39 19.30 -2.71
N LEU A 224 0.74 18.27 -2.18
CA LEU A 224 -0.68 18.32 -1.85
C LEU A 224 -0.96 19.34 -0.73
N MET A 225 -0.17 19.30 0.34
CA MET A 225 -0.32 20.24 1.45
C MET A 225 -0.01 21.69 1.06
N GLN A 226 0.85 21.90 0.06
CA GLN A 226 1.12 23.23 -0.51
C GLN A 226 0.00 23.68 -1.44
N SER A 227 -0.52 22.81 -2.31
CA SER A 227 -1.60 23.17 -3.25
C SER A 227 -2.87 23.57 -2.52
N MET A 228 -3.19 22.97 -1.37
CA MET A 228 -4.30 23.36 -0.49
C MET A 228 -4.24 24.82 0.00
N LYS A 229 -3.05 25.44 -0.01
CA LYS A 229 -2.82 26.82 0.44
C LYS A 229 -2.82 27.82 -0.72
N ASP A 230 -2.88 27.34 -1.97
CA ASP A 230 -2.91 28.20 -3.15
C ASP A 230 -4.29 28.86 -3.31
N ASP A 231 -4.29 30.16 -3.61
CA ASP A 231 -5.52 30.96 -3.76
C ASP A 231 -6.51 30.36 -4.76
N LYS A 232 -6.05 29.71 -5.83
CA LYS A 232 -6.93 29.09 -6.83
C LYS A 232 -7.65 27.88 -6.25
N VAL A 233 -6.95 27.06 -5.47
CA VAL A 233 -7.52 25.88 -4.82
C VAL A 233 -8.46 26.30 -3.72
N ILE A 234 -8.08 27.26 -2.87
CA ILE A 234 -8.95 27.82 -1.83
C ILE A 234 -10.26 28.34 -2.43
N LYS A 235 -10.20 29.10 -3.54
CA LYS A 235 -11.39 29.62 -4.23
C LYS A 235 -12.24 28.51 -4.84
N ALA A 236 -11.62 27.52 -5.49
CA ALA A 236 -12.34 26.40 -6.08
C ALA A 236 -13.04 25.55 -5.00
N THR A 237 -12.37 25.30 -3.88
CA THR A 237 -12.93 24.57 -2.73
C THR A 237 -14.09 25.34 -2.10
N ALA A 238 -13.98 26.67 -1.97
CA ALA A 238 -15.08 27.50 -1.48
C ALA A 238 -16.29 27.48 -2.44
N ALA A 239 -16.06 27.50 -3.75
CA ALA A 239 -17.12 27.37 -4.74
C ALA A 239 -17.81 25.99 -4.67
N TRP A 240 -17.02 24.92 -4.50
CA TRP A 240 -17.54 23.57 -4.29
C TRP A 240 -18.38 23.47 -3.01
N SER A 241 -17.89 24.02 -1.90
CA SER A 241 -18.59 24.05 -0.62
C SER A 241 -19.94 24.77 -0.75
N SER A 242 -19.95 25.92 -1.43
CA SER A 242 -21.18 26.67 -1.69
C SER A 242 -22.17 25.91 -2.58
N CYS A 243 -21.69 25.08 -3.51
CA CYS A 243 -22.52 24.19 -4.31
C CYS A 243 -23.13 23.07 -3.46
N MET A 244 -22.34 22.44 -2.59
CA MET A 244 -22.81 21.41 -1.64
C MET A 244 -23.87 21.96 -0.69
N ASP A 245 -23.64 23.17 -0.17
CA ASP A 245 -24.62 23.90 0.63
C ASP A 245 -25.94 24.11 -0.12
N GLY A 246 -25.88 24.44 -1.42
CA GLY A 246 -27.05 24.61 -2.29
C GLY A 246 -27.84 23.32 -2.52
N LYS A 247 -27.18 22.16 -2.44
CA LYS A 247 -27.79 20.82 -2.51
C LYS A 247 -28.26 20.28 -1.15
N GLY A 248 -28.06 21.06 -0.08
CA GLY A 248 -28.53 20.72 1.27
C GLY A 248 -27.48 20.10 2.19
N HIS A 249 -26.24 19.90 1.71
CA HIS A 249 -25.12 19.35 2.49
C HIS A 249 -24.35 20.47 3.18
N LYS A 250 -24.87 20.92 4.32
CA LYS A 250 -24.36 22.11 5.01
C LYS A 250 -23.03 21.89 5.75
N GLY A 251 -22.14 22.89 5.69
CA GLY A 251 -20.98 22.97 6.58
C GLY A 251 -19.78 22.09 6.19
N LEU A 252 -19.74 21.65 4.92
CA LEU A 252 -18.62 20.91 4.37
C LEU A 252 -17.52 21.88 3.92
N ALA A 253 -16.41 21.94 4.66
CA ALA A 253 -15.32 22.87 4.36
C ALA A 253 -14.52 22.49 3.11
N ASP A 254 -14.38 21.19 2.85
CA ASP A 254 -13.60 20.63 1.74
C ASP A 254 -14.08 19.21 1.41
N PRO A 255 -13.66 18.62 0.27
CA PRO A 255 -14.02 17.26 -0.10
C PRO A 255 -13.60 16.18 0.91
N TYR A 256 -12.55 16.39 1.71
CA TYR A 256 -12.14 15.43 2.73
C TYR A 256 -13.16 15.40 3.87
N LYS A 257 -13.75 16.54 4.23
CA LYS A 257 -14.87 16.59 5.20
C LYS A 257 -16.12 15.87 4.69
N ALA A 258 -16.38 15.89 3.38
CA ALA A 258 -17.47 15.12 2.80
C ALA A 258 -17.18 13.61 2.89
N MET A 259 -15.93 13.18 2.65
CA MET A 259 -15.52 11.79 2.85
C MET A 259 -15.63 11.36 4.32
N ASP A 260 -15.15 12.18 5.26
CA ASP A 260 -15.23 11.90 6.71
C ASP A 260 -16.68 11.65 7.16
N GLN A 261 -17.66 12.35 6.57
CA GLN A 261 -19.08 12.17 6.87
C GLN A 261 -19.73 11.03 6.08
N GLY A 262 -19.23 10.74 4.89
CA GLY A 262 -19.83 9.81 3.94
C GLY A 262 -19.40 8.35 4.10
N VAL A 263 -18.21 8.09 4.67
CA VAL A 263 -17.77 6.72 5.00
C VAL A 263 -18.57 6.18 6.18
N THR A 264 -19.02 4.93 6.08
CA THR A 264 -19.85 4.28 7.10
C THR A 264 -19.03 3.37 8.00
N ASN A 265 -19.47 3.20 9.24
CA ASN A 265 -18.75 2.38 10.22
C ASN A 265 -18.76 0.88 9.90
N ASP A 266 -19.76 0.41 9.16
CA ASP A 266 -19.87 -0.99 8.75
C ASP A 266 -19.32 -1.25 7.34
N GLY A 267 -18.72 -0.23 6.70
CA GLY A 267 -18.14 -0.28 5.36
C GLY A 267 -19.14 -0.54 4.25
N LYS A 268 -20.44 -0.37 4.53
CA LYS A 268 -21.54 -0.59 3.58
C LYS A 268 -22.13 0.74 3.12
N PRO A 269 -22.37 0.93 1.81
CA PRO A 269 -22.95 2.16 1.32
C PRO A 269 -24.39 2.35 1.82
N SER A 270 -24.68 3.51 2.40
CA SER A 270 -26.04 3.94 2.73
C SER A 270 -26.63 4.82 1.62
N ARG A 271 -27.95 5.01 1.60
CA ARG A 271 -28.60 5.90 0.62
C ARG A 271 -28.13 7.35 0.79
N GLU A 272 -27.91 7.76 2.03
CA GLU A 272 -27.43 9.09 2.40
C GLU A 272 -25.98 9.29 1.95
N SER A 273 -25.11 8.27 2.15
CA SER A 273 -23.72 8.29 1.67
C SER A 273 -23.65 8.37 0.15
N ILE A 274 -24.46 7.58 -0.57
CA ILE A 274 -24.55 7.62 -2.03
C ILE A 274 -25.02 9.00 -2.51
N ALA A 275 -26.07 9.56 -1.91
CA ALA A 275 -26.57 10.88 -2.28
C ALA A 275 -25.52 11.97 -2.08
N LEU A 276 -24.83 11.96 -0.92
CA LEU A 276 -23.73 12.88 -0.63
C LEU A 276 -22.57 12.74 -1.62
N ALA A 277 -22.20 11.51 -1.99
CA ALA A 277 -21.12 11.23 -2.92
C ALA A 277 -21.42 11.69 -4.36
N VAL A 278 -22.64 11.46 -4.83
CA VAL A 278 -23.08 11.92 -6.15
C VAL A 278 -23.11 13.44 -6.22
N ASP A 279 -23.64 14.10 -5.18
CA ASP A 279 -23.66 15.57 -5.09
C ASP A 279 -22.25 16.17 -5.01
N ASP A 280 -21.34 15.55 -4.26
CA ASP A 280 -19.92 15.94 -4.20
C ASP A 280 -19.28 15.94 -5.59
N ILE A 281 -19.47 14.87 -6.36
CA ILE A 281 -18.90 14.76 -7.71
C ILE A 281 -19.53 15.76 -8.68
N ASP A 282 -20.85 15.96 -8.60
CA ASP A 282 -21.54 16.96 -9.42
C ASP A 282 -21.01 18.37 -9.12
N CYS A 283 -20.80 18.71 -7.83
CA CYS A 283 -20.22 19.98 -7.43
C CYS A 283 -18.75 20.13 -7.82
N LYS A 284 -17.95 19.05 -7.75
CA LYS A 284 -16.55 19.04 -8.23
C LYS A 284 -16.49 19.33 -9.72
N LYS A 285 -17.41 18.72 -10.49
CA LYS A 285 -17.52 18.93 -11.93
C LYS A 285 -17.99 20.35 -12.27
N GLN A 286 -19.00 20.88 -11.57
CA GLN A 286 -19.52 22.22 -11.81
C GLN A 286 -18.50 23.33 -11.54
N THR A 287 -17.58 23.10 -10.60
CA THR A 287 -16.60 24.09 -10.14
C THR A 287 -15.20 23.87 -10.69
N ASP A 288 -15.02 22.86 -11.55
CA ASP A 288 -13.71 22.42 -12.05
C ASP A 288 -12.68 22.12 -10.93
N LEU A 289 -13.15 21.77 -9.72
CA LEU A 289 -12.30 21.68 -8.52
C LEU A 289 -11.09 20.76 -8.74
N VAL A 290 -11.33 19.54 -9.23
CA VAL A 290 -10.28 18.54 -9.46
C VAL A 290 -9.27 19.03 -10.49
N LYS A 291 -9.73 19.67 -11.57
CA LYS A 291 -8.86 20.19 -12.64
C LYS A 291 -7.99 21.34 -12.15
N ILE A 292 -8.56 22.27 -11.38
CA ILE A 292 -7.83 23.41 -10.81
C ILE A 292 -6.79 22.92 -9.82
N TRP A 293 -7.18 22.02 -8.90
CA TRP A 293 -6.29 21.49 -7.87
C TRP A 293 -5.14 20.69 -8.49
N PHE A 294 -5.44 19.80 -9.43
CA PHE A 294 -4.45 19.05 -10.18
C PHE A 294 -3.44 19.95 -10.89
N GLY A 295 -3.91 21.01 -11.56
CA GLY A 295 -3.03 21.94 -12.27
C GLY A 295 -2.09 22.69 -11.33
N VAL A 296 -2.59 23.14 -10.18
CA VAL A 296 -1.77 23.81 -9.15
C VAL A 296 -0.74 22.86 -8.56
N GLU A 297 -1.17 21.66 -8.17
CA GLU A 297 -0.27 20.67 -7.59
C GLU A 297 0.82 20.24 -8.58
N SER A 298 0.45 20.02 -9.85
CA SER A 298 1.42 19.66 -10.90
C SER A 298 2.51 20.71 -11.03
N ALA A 299 2.16 22.01 -11.02
CA ALA A 299 3.16 23.08 -11.08
C ALA A 299 4.10 23.10 -9.86
N ILE A 300 3.59 22.75 -8.67
CA ILE A 300 4.41 22.60 -7.46
C ILE A 300 5.35 21.40 -7.60
N GLN A 301 4.86 20.27 -8.09
CA GLN A 301 5.67 19.08 -8.32
C GLN A 301 6.74 19.29 -9.38
N ASP A 302 6.45 20.01 -10.46
CA ASP A 302 7.45 20.38 -11.48
C ASP A 302 8.62 21.15 -10.87
N LYS A 303 8.32 22.08 -9.94
CA LYS A 303 9.33 22.80 -9.18
C LYS A 303 10.12 21.86 -8.26
N GLN A 304 9.44 20.99 -7.50
CA GLN A 304 10.11 19.99 -6.66
C GLN A 304 11.03 19.07 -7.47
N ILE A 305 10.61 18.70 -8.68
CA ILE A 305 11.42 17.89 -9.60
C ILE A 305 12.65 18.66 -10.07
N ALA A 306 12.49 19.92 -10.47
CA ALA A 306 13.62 20.77 -10.86
C ALA A 306 14.64 20.93 -9.72
N ASP A 307 14.16 21.16 -8.50
CA ASP A 307 14.98 21.36 -7.29
C ASP A 307 15.68 20.05 -6.84
N ASN A 308 15.15 18.88 -7.19
CA ASN A 308 15.65 17.57 -6.75
C ASN A 308 16.12 16.65 -7.89
N LYS A 309 16.36 17.21 -9.09
CA LYS A 309 16.56 16.46 -10.33
C LYS A 309 17.55 15.29 -10.21
N SER A 310 18.76 15.56 -9.71
CA SER A 310 19.81 14.52 -9.60
C SER A 310 19.38 13.36 -8.70
N ARG A 311 18.69 13.65 -7.59
CA ARG A 311 18.25 12.62 -6.63
C ARG A 311 17.12 11.80 -7.23
N LEU A 312 16.14 12.44 -7.85
CA LEU A 312 15.02 11.76 -8.50
C LEU A 312 15.46 10.89 -9.68
N THR A 313 16.40 11.37 -10.51
CA THR A 313 17.03 10.55 -11.56
C THR A 313 17.70 9.31 -10.97
N GLY A 314 18.49 9.47 -9.90
CA GLY A 314 19.14 8.35 -9.22
C GLY A 314 18.14 7.32 -8.66
N ILE A 315 17.03 7.78 -8.09
CA ILE A 315 15.95 6.91 -7.59
C ILE A 315 15.33 6.12 -8.75
N LYS A 316 14.98 6.79 -9.85
CA LYS A 316 14.39 6.15 -11.03
C LYS A 316 15.31 5.11 -11.67
N GLU A 317 16.60 5.42 -11.79
CA GLU A 317 17.59 4.49 -12.32
C GLU A 317 17.81 3.28 -11.40
N GLN A 318 17.83 3.49 -10.09
CA GLN A 318 17.98 2.42 -9.11
C GLN A 318 16.76 1.49 -9.15
N HIS A 319 15.54 2.04 -9.10
CA HIS A 319 14.30 1.27 -9.23
C HIS A 319 14.26 0.46 -10.52
N GLY A 320 14.65 1.07 -11.65
CA GLY A 320 14.74 0.36 -12.93
C GLY A 320 15.69 -0.84 -12.92
N LYS A 321 16.82 -0.76 -12.19
CA LYS A 321 17.76 -1.88 -12.01
C LYS A 321 17.15 -2.98 -11.14
N GLU A 322 16.47 -2.62 -10.07
CA GLU A 322 15.82 -3.56 -9.14
C GLU A 322 14.72 -4.35 -9.85
N VAL A 323 13.84 -3.67 -10.59
CA VAL A 323 12.79 -4.31 -11.39
C VAL A 323 13.39 -5.22 -12.47
N ALA A 324 14.45 -4.79 -13.15
CA ALA A 324 15.13 -5.62 -14.16
C ALA A 324 15.75 -6.89 -13.54
N ALA A 325 16.39 -6.77 -12.37
CA ALA A 325 16.94 -7.90 -11.64
C ALA A 325 15.82 -8.87 -11.21
N ALA A 326 14.72 -8.35 -10.68
CA ALA A 326 13.56 -9.14 -10.28
C ALA A 326 12.95 -9.92 -11.46
N ARG A 327 12.71 -9.26 -12.60
CA ARG A 327 12.21 -9.93 -13.81
C ARG A 327 13.14 -11.03 -14.30
N LYS A 328 14.45 -10.80 -14.27
CA LYS A 328 15.45 -11.80 -14.65
C LYS A 328 15.41 -13.00 -13.70
N GLN A 329 15.28 -12.76 -12.40
CA GLN A 329 15.18 -13.81 -11.40
C GLN A 329 13.92 -14.66 -11.60
N MET A 330 12.76 -14.04 -11.78
CA MET A 330 11.50 -14.76 -12.00
C MET A 330 11.56 -15.64 -13.26
N ALA A 331 12.12 -15.12 -14.36
CA ALA A 331 12.28 -15.89 -15.59
C ALA A 331 13.25 -17.09 -15.45
N ALA A 332 14.20 -17.03 -14.52
CA ALA A 332 15.13 -18.14 -14.24
C ALA A 332 14.50 -19.21 -13.33
N SER A 333 13.56 -18.83 -12.46
CA SER A 333 12.81 -19.77 -11.59
C SER A 333 11.76 -20.58 -12.34
N ASP A 334 11.28 -20.10 -13.50
CA ASP A 334 10.29 -20.77 -14.34
C ASP A 334 10.89 -21.84 -15.28
N GLN A 335 12.22 -21.99 -15.31
CA GLN A 335 12.97 -22.96 -16.13
C GLN A 335 13.47 -24.14 -15.30
#